data_AF-A0A2H2YWE3-F1
#
_entry.id   AF-A0A2H2YWE3-F1
#
_cell.length_a   1.000
_cell.length_b   1.000
_cell.length_c   1.000
_cell.angle_alpha   90.00
_cell.angle_beta   90.00
_cell.angle_gamma   90.00
#
_symmetry.space_group_name_H-M   'P 1'
#
loop_
_entity.id
_entity.type
_entity.pdbx_description
1 polymer ?
#
loop_
_entity_poly.entity_id
_entity_poly.type
_entity_poly.pdbx_seq_one_letter_code
_entity_poly.pdbx_strand_id
1 'polypeptide(L)'
;MNRDQMRRIVHACGPLELFHHFYSMLYSERRPSVTPAEMVRILERHVDTLGELKLDLAWRHRDRLSEFYASPLCLEGEQIRSLRAFSSLKTLQLDGSCFLFPNKFDEDYHENFFIQLLPKSIQTFRITIALPGTIENLRTVAMSIGQFPHLMKVRIENQLFCRVTLQNVFFIWQDMTALGRMMRKLGIDFDQKCSLVGIPPSPSSSIADTSSPESGSYYSSEGETVSPHPHQEESSSDSENPGGDASDAGAPGAVEPDVEASHVDGPGSDEPDADGPDAVGPDADAALQQASTGLLDEEDLYD
;
A
#
# COMPACT_ATOMS: atom_id res chain seq x y z
N MET A 1 -11.09 -6.44 18.55
CA MET A 1 -12.49 -6.75 18.14
C MET A 1 -12.45 -8.00 17.29
N ASN A 2 -13.12 -9.09 17.70
CA ASN A 2 -13.12 -10.34 16.94
C ASN A 2 -14.19 -10.36 15.83
N ARG A 3 -14.14 -11.37 14.96
CA ARG A 3 -15.01 -11.51 13.79
C ARG A 3 -16.50 -11.49 14.13
N ASP A 4 -16.92 -12.24 15.15
CA ASP A 4 -18.34 -12.34 15.50
C ASP A 4 -18.87 -11.08 16.20
N GLN A 5 -18.01 -10.35 16.92
CA GLN A 5 -18.34 -9.02 17.42
C GLN A 5 -18.55 -8.04 16.27
N MET A 6 -17.62 -7.99 15.30
CA MET A 6 -17.73 -7.12 14.13
C MET A 6 -19.00 -7.43 13.33
N ARG A 7 -19.25 -8.72 13.06
CA ARG A 7 -20.46 -9.16 12.35
C ARG A 7 -21.72 -8.70 13.08
N ARG A 8 -21.82 -8.90 14.40
CA ARG A 8 -22.99 -8.47 15.18
C ARG A 8 -23.21 -6.96 15.11
N ILE A 9 -22.15 -6.16 15.23
CA ILE A 9 -22.24 -4.70 15.16
C ILE A 9 -22.72 -4.26 13.77
N VAL A 10 -22.03 -4.71 12.71
CA VAL A 10 -22.38 -4.37 11.31
C VAL A 10 -23.77 -4.86 10.94
N HIS A 11 -24.23 -5.98 11.50
CA HIS A 11 -25.57 -6.51 11.25
C HIS A 11 -26.68 -5.77 11.96
N ALA A 12 -26.38 -5.16 13.11
CA ALA A 12 -27.31 -4.35 13.87
C ALA A 12 -27.47 -2.94 13.28
N CYS A 13 -26.50 -2.48 12.47
CA CYS A 13 -26.63 -1.25 11.72
C CYS A 13 -27.75 -1.36 10.67
N GLY A 14 -28.48 -0.27 10.49
CA GLY A 14 -29.28 -0.03 9.28
C GLY A 14 -28.38 0.15 8.05
N PRO A 15 -28.81 0.89 7.02
CA PRO A 15 -27.95 1.25 5.88
C PRO A 15 -26.62 1.84 6.36
N LEU A 16 -25.53 1.10 6.22
CA LEU A 16 -24.22 1.54 6.66
C LEU A 16 -23.57 2.36 5.55
N GLU A 17 -23.39 3.66 5.78
CA GLU A 17 -22.78 4.55 4.78
C GLU A 17 -21.26 4.70 4.96
N LEU A 18 -20.77 4.60 6.20
CA LEU A 18 -19.37 4.82 6.54
C LEU A 18 -18.84 3.65 7.38
N PHE A 19 -17.72 3.08 6.97
CA PHE A 19 -17.01 2.08 7.78
C PHE A 19 -15.53 2.39 7.88
N HIS A 20 -15.09 2.66 9.10
CA HIS A 20 -13.71 2.97 9.42
C HIS A 20 -13.15 1.96 10.42
N HIS A 21 -12.05 1.32 10.06
CA HIS A 21 -11.30 0.44 10.94
C HIS A 21 -9.84 0.85 10.95
N PHE A 22 -9.38 1.34 12.11
CA PHE A 22 -8.00 1.74 12.34
C PHE A 22 -7.45 0.95 13.52
N TYR A 23 -6.40 0.16 13.29
CA TYR A 23 -5.69 -0.54 14.34
C TYR A 23 -4.63 0.39 14.95
N SER A 24 -4.62 0.48 16.28
CA SER A 24 -3.62 1.28 16.99
C SER A 24 -2.40 0.42 17.34
N MET A 25 -1.21 0.87 16.94
CA MET A 25 0.09 0.21 17.20
C MET A 25 0.55 0.27 18.67
N LEU A 26 -0.27 0.81 19.58
CA LEU A 26 0.13 1.09 20.97
C LEU A 26 0.32 -0.16 21.84
N TYR A 27 -0.19 -1.31 21.43
CA TYR A 27 -0.03 -2.56 22.16
C TYR A 27 0.63 -3.62 21.28
N SER A 28 1.44 -4.47 21.90
CA SER A 28 2.22 -5.57 21.33
C SER A 28 1.37 -6.70 20.73
N GLU A 29 0.21 -6.36 20.15
CA GLU A 29 -0.76 -7.34 19.71
C GLU A 29 -0.51 -7.85 18.30
N ARG A 30 -0.77 -9.16 18.23
CA ARG A 30 -0.71 -10.09 17.13
C ARG A 30 -1.53 -9.61 15.92
N ARG A 31 -1.28 -10.28 14.80
CA ARG A 31 -2.08 -10.28 13.57
C ARG A 31 -3.56 -9.93 13.84
N PRO A 32 -4.17 -9.03 13.05
CA PRO A 32 -5.56 -8.63 13.26
C PRO A 32 -6.47 -9.86 13.31
N SER A 33 -7.37 -9.90 14.30
CA SER A 33 -8.28 -11.03 14.52
C SER A 33 -9.38 -11.17 13.46
N VAL A 34 -9.44 -10.23 12.51
CA VAL A 34 -10.32 -10.26 11.34
C VAL A 34 -9.47 -9.84 10.16
N THR A 35 -9.43 -10.67 9.12
CA THR A 35 -8.62 -10.39 7.93
C THR A 35 -9.28 -9.31 7.05
N PRO A 36 -8.53 -8.63 6.16
CA PRO A 36 -9.14 -7.70 5.20
C PRO A 36 -10.29 -8.34 4.41
N ALA A 37 -10.09 -9.56 3.89
CA ALA A 37 -11.10 -10.31 3.16
C ALA A 37 -12.34 -10.59 4.02
N GLU A 38 -12.17 -11.00 5.29
CA GLU A 38 -13.29 -11.23 6.20
C GLU A 38 -14.05 -9.94 6.52
N MET A 39 -13.35 -8.81 6.68
CA MET A 39 -14.01 -7.51 6.88
C MET A 39 -14.90 -7.16 5.69
N VAL A 40 -14.41 -7.33 4.47
CA VAL A 40 -15.19 -7.06 3.25
C VAL A 40 -16.41 -7.98 3.18
N ARG A 41 -16.25 -9.28 3.46
CA ARG A 41 -17.37 -10.24 3.50
C ARG A 41 -18.46 -9.84 4.50
N ILE A 42 -18.08 -9.32 5.67
CA ILE A 42 -19.04 -8.83 6.67
C ILE A 42 -19.79 -7.59 6.15
N LEU A 43 -19.14 -6.76 5.33
CA LEU A 43 -19.69 -5.54 4.77
C LEU A 43 -20.53 -5.77 3.51
N GLU A 44 -20.50 -6.96 2.89
CA GLU A 44 -21.22 -7.26 1.64
C GLU A 44 -22.73 -7.00 1.70
N ARG A 45 -23.35 -7.10 2.88
CA ARG A 45 -24.77 -6.75 3.06
C ARG A 45 -25.09 -5.25 2.86
N HIS A 46 -24.07 -4.40 2.78
CA HIS A 46 -24.15 -2.96 2.63
C HIS A 46 -23.54 -2.50 1.29
N VAL A 47 -23.46 -3.38 0.29
CA VAL A 47 -22.89 -3.06 -1.03
C VAL A 47 -23.51 -1.84 -1.71
N ASP A 48 -24.82 -1.63 -1.50
CA ASP A 48 -25.57 -0.53 -2.12
C ASP A 48 -25.63 0.73 -1.26
N THR A 49 -25.10 0.69 -0.03
CA THR A 49 -25.24 1.78 0.94
C THR A 49 -23.89 2.32 1.39
N LEU A 50 -22.85 1.49 1.43
CA LEU A 50 -21.52 1.87 1.89
C LEU A 50 -20.85 2.85 0.92
N GLY A 51 -20.81 4.11 1.31
CA GLY A 51 -20.21 5.21 0.54
C GLY A 51 -18.72 5.42 0.83
N GLU A 52 -18.27 5.08 2.04
CA GLU A 52 -16.88 5.26 2.46
C GLU A 52 -16.35 4.05 3.23
N LEU A 53 -15.18 3.56 2.80
CA LEU A 53 -14.45 2.47 3.44
C LEU A 53 -13.01 2.90 3.73
N LYS A 54 -12.63 2.89 5.01
CA LYS A 54 -11.24 3.14 5.44
C LYS A 54 -10.74 1.98 6.27
N LEU A 55 -9.72 1.29 5.77
CA LEU A 55 -9.09 0.16 6.44
C LEU A 55 -7.61 0.44 6.64
N ASP A 56 -7.19 0.51 7.90
CA ASP A 56 -5.81 0.52 8.33
C ASP A 56 -5.64 -0.55 9.40
N LEU A 57 -5.13 -1.72 9.00
CA LEU A 57 -4.96 -2.84 9.93
C LEU A 57 -3.66 -2.74 10.72
N ALA A 58 -2.78 -1.79 10.36
CA ALA A 58 -1.45 -1.63 10.92
C ALA A 58 -0.70 -2.97 11.13
N TRP A 59 -0.94 -3.98 10.29
CA TRP A 59 -0.29 -5.27 10.41
C TRP A 59 1.12 -5.18 9.86
N ARG A 60 2.08 -5.04 10.78
CA ARG A 60 3.48 -4.75 10.49
C ARG A 60 4.32 -5.59 11.42
N HIS A 61 5.24 -6.41 10.89
CA HIS A 61 6.16 -7.20 11.73
C HIS A 61 7.05 -6.27 12.55
N ARG A 62 6.61 -5.96 13.79
CA ARG A 62 7.32 -5.04 14.69
C ARG A 62 8.72 -5.54 15.05
N ASP A 63 8.89 -6.85 15.08
CA ASP A 63 10.12 -7.50 15.55
C ASP A 63 11.20 -7.57 14.47
N ARG A 64 10.87 -7.33 13.20
CA ARG A 64 11.81 -7.34 12.08
C ARG A 64 11.50 -6.22 11.08
N LEU A 65 11.75 -4.99 11.50
CA LEU A 65 11.53 -3.79 10.69
C LEU A 65 12.33 -3.79 9.36
N SER A 66 13.47 -4.48 9.30
CA SER A 66 14.23 -4.70 8.05
C SER A 66 13.49 -5.62 7.06
N GLU A 67 12.65 -6.53 7.56
CA GLU A 67 11.81 -7.43 6.76
C GLU A 67 10.45 -6.82 6.43
N PHE A 68 10.13 -5.64 6.97
CA PHE A 68 8.83 -5.01 6.78
C PHE A 68 8.48 -4.78 5.31
N TYR A 69 9.48 -4.51 4.45
CA TYR A 69 9.30 -4.41 3.01
C TYR A 69 9.80 -5.64 2.24
N ALA A 70 10.40 -6.62 2.92
CA ALA A 70 10.86 -7.87 2.33
C ALA A 70 9.82 -9.00 2.46
N SER A 71 8.90 -8.88 3.42
CA SER A 71 7.80 -9.82 3.65
C SER A 71 6.47 -9.18 3.24
N PRO A 72 5.55 -9.94 2.64
CA PRO A 72 4.23 -9.41 2.32
C PRO A 72 3.49 -8.99 3.59
N LEU A 73 2.88 -7.79 3.55
CA LEU A 73 2.07 -7.24 4.67
C LEU A 73 0.69 -7.88 4.78
N CYS A 74 0.34 -8.73 3.82
CA CYS A 74 -0.92 -9.42 3.69
C CYS A 74 -0.62 -10.83 3.19
N LEU A 75 -1.21 -11.87 3.78
CA LEU A 75 -1.01 -13.23 3.26
C LEU A 75 -2.00 -13.53 2.15
N GLU A 76 -1.60 -14.48 1.31
CA GLU A 76 -2.52 -15.08 0.35
C GLU A 76 -3.73 -15.70 1.04
N GLY A 77 -4.91 -15.45 0.48
CA GLY A 77 -6.21 -15.84 1.05
C GLY A 77 -6.84 -14.79 1.97
N GLU A 78 -6.06 -13.82 2.45
CA GLU A 78 -6.53 -12.78 3.38
C GLU A 78 -6.74 -11.42 2.75
N GLN A 79 -6.21 -11.22 1.55
CA GLN A 79 -6.26 -9.96 0.82
C GLN A 79 -7.66 -9.63 0.32
N ILE A 80 -7.95 -8.33 0.19
CA ILE A 80 -9.11 -7.88 -0.55
C ILE A 80 -8.84 -8.10 -2.04
N ARG A 81 -9.61 -9.00 -2.66
CA ARG A 81 -9.49 -9.29 -4.10
C ARG A 81 -10.35 -8.36 -4.96
N SER A 82 -11.55 -8.00 -4.49
CA SER A 82 -12.44 -7.11 -5.20
C SER A 82 -13.40 -6.39 -4.28
N LEU A 83 -13.71 -5.14 -4.64
CA LEU A 83 -14.76 -4.30 -4.08
C LEU A 83 -15.77 -3.91 -5.15
N ARG A 84 -15.75 -4.55 -6.33
CA ARG A 84 -16.59 -4.18 -7.49
C ARG A 84 -18.09 -4.30 -7.22
N ALA A 85 -18.49 -5.14 -6.28
CA ALA A 85 -19.89 -5.28 -5.88
C ALA A 85 -20.43 -4.05 -5.13
N PHE A 86 -19.58 -3.24 -4.50
CA PHE A 86 -19.98 -2.08 -3.71
C PHE A 86 -20.35 -0.90 -4.62
N SER A 87 -21.60 -0.89 -5.08
CA SER A 87 -22.14 0.05 -6.07
C SER A 87 -22.18 1.50 -5.60
N SER A 88 -22.22 1.73 -4.29
CA SER A 88 -22.27 3.07 -3.68
C SER A 88 -20.92 3.59 -3.19
N LEU A 89 -19.85 2.79 -3.25
CA LEU A 89 -18.56 3.14 -2.66
C LEU A 89 -17.87 4.24 -3.46
N LYS A 90 -17.74 5.42 -2.87
CA LYS A 90 -17.14 6.63 -3.46
C LYS A 90 -15.74 6.92 -2.91
N THR A 91 -15.50 6.61 -1.64
CA THR A 91 -14.21 6.88 -0.99
C THR A 91 -13.62 5.58 -0.46
N LEU A 92 -12.43 5.25 -0.91
CA LEU A 92 -11.68 4.08 -0.45
C LEU A 92 -10.31 4.51 0.07
N GLN A 93 -10.00 4.11 1.30
CA GLN A 93 -8.66 4.22 1.87
C GLN A 93 -8.19 2.85 2.35
N LEU A 94 -7.04 2.40 1.83
CA LEU A 94 -6.44 1.13 2.21
C LEU A 94 -4.99 1.31 2.68
N ASP A 95 -4.64 0.61 3.75
CA ASP A 95 -3.27 0.34 4.13
C ASP A 95 -2.70 -0.83 3.31
N GLY A 96 -1.38 -0.84 3.12
CA GLY A 96 -0.69 -1.89 2.37
C GLY A 96 -0.91 -3.30 2.91
N SER A 97 -1.30 -3.45 4.17
CA SER A 97 -1.70 -4.74 4.75
C SER A 97 -3.05 -5.28 4.26
N CYS A 98 -3.80 -4.51 3.46
CA CYS A 98 -5.11 -4.92 2.95
C CYS A 98 -5.03 -5.68 1.61
N PHE A 99 -3.89 -5.63 0.92
CA PHE A 99 -3.76 -6.20 -0.41
C PHE A 99 -2.38 -6.85 -0.62
N LEU A 100 -2.33 -7.73 -1.61
CA LEU A 100 -1.13 -8.42 -2.04
C LEU A 100 -1.03 -8.30 -3.56
N PHE A 101 0.08 -7.76 -4.06
CA PHE A 101 0.36 -7.78 -5.50
C PHE A 101 0.91 -9.15 -5.91
N PRO A 102 0.54 -9.66 -7.10
CA PRO A 102 1.19 -10.83 -7.68
C PRO A 102 2.71 -10.63 -7.78
N ASN A 103 3.49 -11.69 -7.54
CA ASN A 103 4.94 -11.62 -7.63
C ASN A 103 5.36 -11.49 -9.10
N LYS A 104 6.38 -10.67 -9.39
CA LYS A 104 6.93 -10.50 -10.76
C LYS A 104 7.51 -11.78 -11.35
N PHE A 105 7.80 -12.77 -10.52
CA PHE A 105 8.36 -14.06 -10.93
C PHE A 105 7.31 -15.17 -11.07
N ASP A 106 6.05 -14.91 -10.70
CA ASP A 106 4.98 -15.89 -10.82
C ASP A 106 4.32 -15.78 -12.21
N GLU A 107 3.80 -16.91 -12.73
CA GLU A 107 3.16 -16.97 -14.05
C GLU A 107 1.89 -16.11 -14.14
N ASP A 108 1.25 -15.83 -13.01
CA ASP A 108 0.05 -15.01 -12.90
C ASP A 108 0.33 -13.52 -12.66
N TYR A 109 1.59 -13.07 -12.80
CA TYR A 109 1.96 -11.67 -12.63
C TYR A 109 1.12 -10.74 -13.52
N HIS A 110 0.53 -9.72 -12.89
CA HIS A 110 -0.18 -8.68 -13.61
C HIS A 110 -0.20 -7.34 -12.86
N GLU A 111 -0.28 -6.25 -13.62
CA GLU A 111 -0.35 -4.87 -13.10
C GLU A 111 -1.78 -4.31 -13.10
N ASN A 112 -2.79 -5.19 -13.24
CA ASN A 112 -4.20 -4.81 -13.26
C ASN A 112 -4.90 -5.03 -11.89
N PHE A 113 -4.15 -5.21 -10.79
CA PHE A 113 -4.73 -5.51 -9.48
C PHE A 113 -5.73 -4.44 -9.04
N PHE A 114 -5.37 -3.15 -9.12
CA PHE A 114 -6.31 -2.08 -8.77
C PHE A 114 -7.50 -1.99 -9.72
N ILE A 115 -7.36 -2.42 -10.97
CA ILE A 115 -8.50 -2.52 -11.88
C ILE A 115 -9.50 -3.57 -11.38
N GLN A 116 -9.01 -4.73 -10.94
CA GLN A 116 -9.84 -5.81 -10.40
C GLN A 116 -10.44 -5.45 -9.03
N LEU A 117 -9.68 -4.69 -8.23
CA LEU A 117 -10.08 -4.26 -6.89
C LEU A 117 -11.21 -3.23 -6.92
N LEU A 118 -11.05 -2.14 -7.66
CA LEU A 118 -11.86 -0.93 -7.50
C LEU A 118 -13.26 -1.06 -8.13
N PRO A 119 -14.32 -0.53 -7.49
CA PRO A 119 -15.63 -0.39 -8.11
C PRO A 119 -15.67 0.80 -9.07
N LYS A 120 -16.63 0.78 -10.01
CA LYS A 120 -16.85 1.87 -10.99
C LYS A 120 -17.30 3.19 -10.35
N SER A 121 -17.93 3.12 -9.18
CA SER A 121 -18.45 4.25 -8.41
C SER A 121 -17.38 5.08 -7.72
N ILE A 122 -16.13 4.60 -7.70
CA ILE A 122 -15.06 5.21 -6.93
C ILE A 122 -14.75 6.63 -7.41
N GLN A 123 -14.62 7.55 -6.44
CA GLN A 123 -14.28 8.95 -6.67
C GLN A 123 -12.92 9.30 -6.08
N THR A 124 -12.65 8.82 -4.87
CA THR A 124 -11.40 9.05 -4.15
C THR A 124 -10.77 7.73 -3.76
N PHE A 125 -9.54 7.50 -4.20
CA PHE A 125 -8.74 6.35 -3.81
C PHE A 125 -7.46 6.78 -3.10
N ARG A 126 -7.27 6.33 -1.85
CA ARG A 126 -6.11 6.65 -1.02
C ARG A 126 -5.41 5.38 -0.56
N ILE A 127 -4.09 5.39 -0.67
CA ILE A 127 -3.22 4.33 -0.14
C ILE A 127 -2.36 4.95 0.96
N THR A 128 -2.49 4.46 2.20
CA THR A 128 -1.76 5.05 3.34
C THR A 128 -0.34 4.53 3.47
N ILE A 129 -0.12 3.28 3.07
CA ILE A 129 1.20 2.63 2.99
C ILE A 129 1.29 1.95 1.63
N ALA A 130 1.99 2.60 0.71
CA ALA A 130 2.17 2.09 -0.64
C ALA A 130 3.31 1.05 -0.72
N LEU A 131 2.99 -0.12 -1.27
CA LEU A 131 3.92 -1.22 -1.52
C LEU A 131 4.64 -1.06 -2.87
N PRO A 132 5.81 -1.70 -3.08
CA PRO A 132 6.38 -1.86 -4.42
C PRO A 132 5.34 -2.43 -5.40
N GLY A 133 5.26 -1.89 -6.63
CA GLY A 133 4.21 -2.23 -7.60
C GLY A 133 3.00 -1.29 -7.59
N THR A 134 2.85 -0.43 -6.58
CA THR A 134 1.74 0.53 -6.50
C THR A 134 1.71 1.49 -7.69
N ILE A 135 2.87 1.95 -8.15
CA ILE A 135 2.97 2.92 -9.24
C ILE A 135 2.53 2.30 -10.56
N GLU A 136 3.00 1.10 -10.85
CA GLU A 136 2.66 0.33 -12.04
C GLU A 136 1.15 0.03 -12.07
N ASN A 137 0.58 -0.41 -10.95
CA ASN A 137 -0.86 -0.67 -10.87
C ASN A 137 -1.71 0.61 -11.03
N LEU A 138 -1.28 1.75 -10.47
CA LEU A 138 -1.97 3.03 -10.69
C LEU A 138 -1.81 3.57 -12.11
N ARG A 139 -0.67 3.30 -12.76
CA ARG A 139 -0.47 3.61 -14.18
C ARG A 139 -1.47 2.84 -15.04
N THR A 140 -1.70 1.57 -14.74
CA THR A 140 -2.70 0.73 -15.40
C THR A 140 -4.14 1.25 -15.17
N VAL A 141 -4.46 1.73 -13.97
CA VAL A 141 -5.73 2.44 -13.69
C VAL A 141 -5.88 3.69 -14.58
N ALA A 142 -4.83 4.51 -14.69
CA ALA A 142 -4.84 5.69 -15.55
C ALA A 142 -5.06 5.34 -17.03
N MET A 143 -4.40 4.29 -17.53
CA MET A 143 -4.61 3.80 -18.89
C MET A 143 -6.02 3.24 -19.13
N SER A 144 -6.68 2.78 -18.06
CA SER A 144 -8.02 2.19 -18.09
C SER A 144 -9.09 3.11 -17.49
N ILE A 145 -8.89 4.44 -17.54
CA ILE A 145 -9.77 5.40 -16.87
C ILE A 145 -11.24 5.32 -17.30
N GLY A 146 -11.52 4.82 -18.51
CA GLY A 146 -12.90 4.56 -18.96
C GLY A 146 -13.67 3.55 -18.10
N GLN A 147 -12.97 2.71 -17.32
CA GLN A 147 -13.59 1.82 -16.32
C GLN A 147 -13.94 2.53 -15.01
N PHE A 148 -13.38 3.72 -14.76
CA PHE A 148 -13.52 4.51 -13.53
C PHE A 148 -13.96 5.95 -13.85
N PRO A 149 -15.15 6.14 -14.44
CA PRO A 149 -15.60 7.45 -14.96
C PRO A 149 -15.76 8.53 -13.88
N HIS A 150 -15.80 8.14 -12.61
CA HIS A 150 -15.98 9.05 -11.48
C HIS A 150 -14.70 9.31 -10.69
N LEU A 151 -13.61 8.62 -11.01
CA LEU A 151 -12.36 8.74 -10.26
C LEU A 151 -11.77 10.14 -10.50
N MET A 152 -11.78 10.94 -9.44
CA MET A 152 -11.35 12.34 -9.47
C MET A 152 -10.12 12.60 -8.60
N LYS A 153 -9.83 11.72 -7.64
CA LYS A 153 -8.72 11.91 -6.71
C LYS A 153 -8.00 10.60 -6.40
N VAL A 154 -6.67 10.63 -6.53
CA VAL A 154 -5.78 9.55 -6.11
C VAL A 154 -4.73 10.12 -5.17
N ARG A 155 -4.54 9.46 -4.02
CA ARG A 155 -3.55 9.89 -3.02
C ARG A 155 -2.68 8.74 -2.58
N ILE A 156 -1.36 8.92 -2.68
CA ILE A 156 -0.38 7.94 -2.22
C ILE A 156 0.34 8.51 -1.01
N GLU A 157 0.32 7.78 0.10
CA GLU A 157 1.13 8.09 1.27
C GLU A 157 2.04 6.93 1.59
N ASN A 158 3.18 7.28 2.17
CA ASN A 158 4.04 6.32 2.81
C ASN A 158 4.76 7.01 3.96
N GLN A 159 4.09 7.02 5.13
CA GLN A 159 4.56 7.71 6.34
C GLN A 159 5.28 6.76 7.31
N LEU A 160 5.59 5.52 6.91
CA LEU A 160 6.28 4.56 7.75
C LEU A 160 7.77 4.87 7.84
N PHE A 161 8.10 5.76 8.77
CA PHE A 161 9.46 5.98 9.22
C PHE A 161 9.94 4.78 10.03
N CYS A 162 10.77 3.93 9.42
CA CYS A 162 11.49 2.92 10.17
C CYS A 162 12.63 3.58 10.96
N ARG A 163 12.46 3.72 12.28
CA ARG A 163 13.50 4.30 13.17
C ARG A 163 14.82 3.51 13.20
N VAL A 164 14.78 2.22 12.89
CA VAL A 164 15.95 1.32 12.96
C VAL A 164 16.76 1.34 11.67
N THR A 165 16.10 1.38 10.50
CA THR A 165 16.80 1.42 9.21
C THR A 165 16.99 2.83 8.65
N LEU A 166 16.39 3.85 9.29
CA LEU A 166 16.33 5.24 8.80
C LEU A 166 15.76 5.37 7.37
N GLN A 167 15.04 4.36 6.89
CA GLN A 167 14.55 4.29 5.51
C GLN A 167 13.02 4.21 5.47
N ASN A 168 12.45 4.97 4.54
CA ASN A 168 11.08 4.79 4.04
C ASN A 168 11.15 3.88 2.79
N VAL A 169 10.03 3.31 2.30
CA VAL A 169 10.03 2.92 0.88
C VAL A 169 10.25 4.18 0.09
N PHE A 170 11.28 4.17 -0.74
CA PHE A 170 11.51 5.23 -1.67
C PHE A 170 10.82 4.90 -2.98
N PHE A 171 10.06 5.87 -3.49
CA PHE A 171 9.65 5.83 -4.88
C PHE A 171 10.66 6.57 -5.72
N ILE A 172 10.92 6.07 -6.93
CA ILE A 172 11.75 6.78 -7.89
C ILE A 172 11.03 8.09 -8.24
N TRP A 173 11.73 9.22 -8.06
CA TRP A 173 11.17 10.55 -8.28
C TRP A 173 10.59 10.70 -9.69
N GLN A 174 11.29 10.16 -10.70
CA GLN A 174 10.87 10.21 -12.09
C GLN A 174 9.56 9.45 -12.32
N ASP A 175 9.39 8.27 -11.74
CA ASP A 175 8.19 7.45 -11.87
C ASP A 175 6.98 8.11 -11.21
N MET A 176 7.15 8.60 -9.97
CA MET A 176 6.09 9.31 -9.25
C MET A 176 5.67 10.58 -10.00
N THR A 177 6.63 11.32 -10.55
CA THR A 177 6.37 12.53 -11.33
C THR A 177 5.69 12.21 -12.66
N ALA A 178 6.09 11.13 -13.34
CA ALA A 178 5.45 10.67 -14.56
C ALA A 178 4.00 10.24 -14.29
N LEU A 179 3.74 9.49 -13.22
CA LEU A 179 2.40 9.11 -12.79
C LEU A 179 1.54 10.34 -12.49
N GLY A 180 2.06 11.29 -11.70
CA GLY A 180 1.32 12.52 -11.38
C GLY A 180 0.99 13.38 -12.61
N ARG A 181 1.91 13.46 -13.59
CA ARG A 181 1.62 14.12 -14.87
C ARG A 181 0.55 13.39 -15.66
N MET A 182 0.58 12.07 -15.70
CA MET A 182 -0.41 11.24 -16.38
C MET A 182 -1.81 11.42 -15.77
N MET A 183 -1.93 11.28 -14.45
CA MET A 183 -3.19 11.44 -13.72
C MET A 183 -3.80 12.83 -13.93
N ARG A 184 -2.99 13.90 -13.81
CA ARG A 184 -3.47 15.27 -14.04
C ARG A 184 -3.96 15.52 -15.46
N LYS A 185 -3.32 14.93 -16.48
CA LYS A 185 -3.80 15.02 -17.87
C LYS A 185 -5.17 14.37 -18.06
N LEU A 186 -5.53 13.41 -17.21
CA LEU A 186 -6.82 12.74 -17.20
C LEU A 186 -7.86 13.45 -16.30
N GLY A 187 -7.52 14.62 -15.74
CA GLY A 187 -8.41 15.36 -14.82
C GLY A 187 -8.45 14.80 -13.40
N ILE A 188 -7.53 13.90 -13.04
CA ILE A 188 -7.45 13.31 -11.70
C ILE A 188 -6.51 14.16 -10.84
N ASP A 189 -7.01 14.63 -9.70
CA ASP A 189 -6.20 15.24 -8.64
C ASP A 189 -5.29 14.17 -8.03
N PHE A 190 -3.99 14.34 -8.22
CA PHE A 190 -2.97 13.41 -7.74
C PHE A 190 -2.10 14.07 -6.67
N ASP A 191 -2.18 13.54 -5.46
CA ASP A 191 -1.36 13.97 -4.32
C ASP A 191 -0.48 12.85 -3.81
N GLN A 192 0.72 13.21 -3.33
CA GLN A 192 1.65 12.24 -2.77
C GLN A 192 2.34 12.76 -1.51
N LYS A 193 2.43 11.91 -0.49
CA LYS A 193 3.20 12.14 0.74
C LYS A 193 4.12 10.94 0.99
N CYS A 194 5.10 10.76 0.10
CA CYS A 194 6.08 9.69 0.14
C CYS A 194 7.50 10.26 0.11
N SER A 195 8.47 9.48 0.58
CA SER A 195 9.89 9.76 0.32
C SER A 195 10.27 9.33 -1.08
N LEU A 196 11.06 10.19 -1.75
CA LEU A 196 11.47 9.99 -3.13
C LEU A 196 13.00 9.86 -3.22
N VAL A 197 13.48 9.02 -4.12
CA VAL A 197 14.91 8.89 -4.46
C VAL A 197 15.13 9.23 -5.93
N GLY A 198 16.26 9.84 -6.23
CA GLY A 198 16.63 10.34 -7.54
C GLY A 198 16.77 11.85 -7.56
N ILE A 199 17.43 12.36 -8.61
CA ILE A 199 17.70 13.79 -8.75
C ILE A 199 16.44 14.46 -9.33
N PRO A 200 15.77 15.36 -8.59
CA PRO A 200 14.79 16.24 -9.21
C PRO A 200 15.53 17.12 -10.23
N PRO A 201 14.97 17.40 -11.41
CA PRO A 201 15.59 18.33 -12.34
C PRO A 201 15.82 19.63 -11.59
N SER A 202 17.05 20.14 -11.67
CA SER A 202 17.37 21.47 -11.16
C SER A 202 16.30 22.44 -11.66
N PRO A 203 15.77 23.34 -10.82
CA PRO A 203 14.91 24.40 -11.31
C PRO A 203 15.70 25.12 -12.38
N SER A 204 15.33 24.92 -13.64
CA SER A 204 16.02 25.53 -14.77
C SER A 204 15.95 27.03 -14.54
N SER A 205 17.12 27.64 -14.31
CA SER A 205 17.31 29.07 -14.36
C SER A 205 16.64 29.55 -15.63
N SER A 206 15.59 30.37 -15.50
CA SER A 206 14.98 31.06 -16.62
C SER A 206 16.11 31.70 -17.42
N ILE A 207 16.30 31.25 -18.66
CA ILE A 207 17.09 31.97 -19.64
C ILE A 207 16.31 33.27 -19.83
N ALA A 208 16.79 34.33 -19.19
CA ALA A 208 16.27 35.67 -19.40
C ALA A 208 16.60 36.03 -20.84
N ASP A 209 15.55 36.20 -21.64
CA ASP A 209 15.62 36.84 -22.93
C ASP A 209 16.34 38.19 -22.78
N THR A 210 17.48 38.30 -23.45
CA THR A 210 18.19 39.55 -23.63
C THR A 210 17.39 40.44 -24.56
N SER A 211 16.69 41.41 -23.98
CA SER A 211 16.31 42.64 -24.68
C SER A 211 16.24 43.79 -23.69
N SER A 212 17.33 44.54 -23.58
CA SER A 212 17.31 45.94 -23.12
C SER A 212 16.48 46.79 -24.10
N PRO A 213 15.90 47.91 -23.66
CA PRO A 213 16.69 49.15 -23.62
C PRO A 213 16.45 50.07 -22.40
N GLU A 214 17.52 50.79 -22.08
CA GLU A 214 17.62 52.21 -21.69
C GLU A 214 16.88 52.80 -20.46
N SER A 215 17.73 53.39 -19.58
CA SER A 215 17.67 54.76 -19.03
C SER A 215 17.48 54.94 -17.51
N GLY A 216 18.40 55.73 -16.92
CA GLY A 216 18.19 56.55 -15.72
C GLY A 216 18.90 56.07 -14.45
N SER A 217 20.19 56.37 -14.28
CA SER A 217 20.75 57.37 -13.35
C SER A 217 20.31 57.27 -11.88
N TYR A 218 21.25 57.06 -10.95
CA TYR A 218 21.67 58.04 -9.93
C TYR A 218 22.78 57.45 -9.03
N TYR A 219 23.88 58.19 -8.92
CA TYR A 219 24.95 58.02 -7.93
C TYR A 219 24.42 58.33 -6.53
N SER A 220 24.85 57.58 -5.51
CA SER A 220 25.42 58.12 -4.26
C SER A 220 26.02 57.01 -3.40
N SER A 221 27.24 57.28 -2.98
CA SER A 221 28.15 56.47 -2.20
C SER A 221 28.19 56.91 -0.74
N GLU A 222 28.85 56.08 0.07
CA GLU A 222 29.60 56.37 1.30
C GLU A 222 28.97 55.99 2.65
N GLY A 223 29.78 55.23 3.41
CA GLY A 223 29.55 54.85 4.79
C GLY A 223 30.47 53.74 5.31
N GLU A 224 31.77 53.76 4.95
CA GLU A 224 32.81 52.99 5.64
C GLU A 224 33.25 53.75 6.91
N THR A 225 33.40 53.06 8.03
CA THR A 225 34.30 53.49 9.11
C THR A 225 35.16 52.33 9.60
N VAL A 226 36.43 52.69 9.76
CA VAL A 226 37.62 51.89 10.03
C VAL A 226 37.81 51.67 11.54
N SER A 227 38.30 50.47 11.89
CA SER A 227 39.19 50.01 12.99
C SER A 227 39.80 51.07 13.94
N PRO A 228 40.18 50.74 15.21
CA PRO A 228 41.38 49.91 15.46
C PRO A 228 41.44 49.06 16.77
N HIS A 229 42.22 47.98 16.69
CA HIS A 229 42.94 47.34 17.80
C HIS A 229 44.22 48.17 18.11
N PRO A 230 44.87 48.10 19.32
CA PRO A 230 45.78 46.97 19.60
C PRO A 230 46.19 46.67 21.09
N HIS A 231 46.99 45.60 21.24
CA HIS A 231 47.95 45.15 22.30
C HIS A 231 47.44 44.83 23.74
N GLN A 232 47.49 43.58 24.22
CA GLN A 232 48.61 42.79 24.81
C GLN A 232 49.13 43.29 26.16
N GLU A 233 48.96 42.50 27.24
CA GLU A 233 50.04 41.93 28.08
C GLU A 233 49.50 41.05 29.23
N GLU A 234 50.38 40.21 29.73
CA GLU A 234 50.23 38.96 30.50
C GLU A 234 49.94 39.15 32.00
N SER A 235 49.44 38.10 32.67
CA SER A 235 50.08 37.53 33.87
C SER A 235 49.42 36.23 34.35
N SER A 236 50.31 35.24 34.54
CA SER A 236 50.30 33.97 35.28
C SER A 236 49.22 33.70 36.34
N SER A 237 48.88 32.42 36.54
CA SER A 237 49.43 31.62 37.65
C SER A 237 48.93 30.17 37.63
N ASP A 238 49.86 29.30 38.01
CA ASP A 238 49.88 27.85 38.02
C ASP A 238 48.81 27.17 38.85
N SER A 239 48.52 25.90 38.52
CA SER A 239 48.30 24.83 39.52
C SER A 239 48.49 23.46 38.86
N GLU A 240 49.50 22.75 39.33
CA GLU A 240 49.94 21.43 38.91
C GLU A 240 48.98 20.29 39.33
N ASN A 241 49.00 19.24 38.51
CA ASN A 241 48.57 17.85 38.76
C ASN A 241 49.46 17.22 39.88
N PRO A 242 49.13 16.08 40.55
CA PRO A 242 49.02 14.74 39.94
C PRO A 242 47.92 13.85 40.61
N GLY A 243 47.37 12.78 40.04
CA GLY A 243 47.99 11.55 39.52
C GLY A 243 47.34 10.35 40.25
N GLY A 244 46.97 9.29 39.53
CA GLY A 244 46.37 8.09 40.14
C GLY A 244 45.94 7.05 39.11
N ASP A 245 46.70 5.96 39.08
CA ASP A 245 46.69 4.82 38.16
C ASP A 245 45.53 3.81 38.32
N ALA A 246 45.30 3.10 37.21
CA ALA A 246 45.04 1.64 37.06
C ALA A 246 43.68 0.98 37.37
N SER A 247 43.51 -0.13 36.63
CA SER A 247 42.57 -1.27 36.74
C SER A 247 41.31 -1.18 35.86
N ASP A 248 41.25 -1.85 34.71
CA ASP A 248 41.11 -3.31 34.48
C ASP A 248 39.83 -3.89 35.10
N ALA A 249 38.85 -4.22 34.25
CA ALA A 249 37.74 -5.13 34.56
C ALA A 249 36.99 -5.56 33.28
N GLY A 250 37.34 -6.75 32.78
CA GLY A 250 36.39 -7.87 32.65
C GLY A 250 35.22 -7.78 31.66
N ALA A 251 35.37 -8.45 30.52
CA ALA A 251 34.25 -8.98 29.75
C ALA A 251 33.65 -10.22 30.42
N PRO A 252 32.32 -10.41 30.47
CA PRO A 252 31.73 -11.71 30.76
C PRO A 252 31.32 -12.43 29.47
N GLY A 253 31.70 -13.71 29.42
CA GLY A 253 31.55 -14.61 28.30
C GLY A 253 30.14 -15.11 28.03
N ALA A 254 30.01 -15.65 26.82
CA ALA A 254 28.86 -16.39 26.34
C ALA A 254 28.65 -17.67 27.14
N VAL A 255 27.38 -17.93 27.49
CA VAL A 255 26.92 -19.23 27.98
C VAL A 255 25.79 -19.66 27.04
N GLU A 256 26.06 -20.69 26.24
CA GLU A 256 25.06 -21.44 25.49
C GLU A 256 24.19 -22.25 26.45
N PRO A 257 22.87 -22.36 26.22
CA PRO A 257 22.09 -23.45 26.79
C PRO A 257 21.87 -24.56 25.77
N ASP A 258 22.22 -25.76 26.22
CA ASP A 258 22.02 -27.05 25.58
C ASP A 258 20.57 -27.28 25.12
N VAL A 259 20.45 -27.83 23.90
CA VAL A 259 19.20 -28.31 23.32
C VAL A 259 19.10 -29.81 23.64
N GLU A 260 18.33 -30.19 24.65
CA GLU A 260 17.89 -31.57 24.82
C GLU A 260 16.68 -31.85 23.94
N ALA A 261 16.92 -32.67 22.91
CA ALA A 261 15.91 -33.32 22.10
C ALA A 261 15.14 -34.34 22.94
N SER A 262 13.82 -34.17 23.06
CA SER A 262 12.93 -35.21 23.55
C SER A 262 12.24 -35.91 22.38
N HIS A 263 12.25 -37.23 22.53
CA HIS A 263 11.90 -38.31 21.63
C HIS A 263 10.50 -38.23 21.02
N VAL A 264 10.43 -38.74 19.79
CA VAL A 264 9.22 -39.15 19.06
C VAL A 264 8.89 -40.59 19.47
N ASP A 265 7.65 -40.84 19.88
CA ASP A 265 7.04 -42.17 19.88
C ASP A 265 5.57 -42.05 19.46
N GLY A 266 5.21 -42.75 18.37
CA GLY A 266 3.83 -42.97 17.92
C GLY A 266 3.11 -44.05 18.75
N PRO A 267 1.78 -44.22 18.59
CA PRO A 267 1.24 -45.15 17.58
C PRO A 267 0.00 -44.55 16.86
N GLY A 268 -0.37 -44.90 15.62
CA GLY A 268 -0.83 -46.22 15.16
C GLY A 268 -2.36 -46.34 15.33
N SER A 269 -3.05 -46.92 14.33
CA SER A 269 -4.51 -47.24 14.26
C SER A 269 -5.42 -46.07 13.79
N ASP A 270 -6.37 -46.18 12.85
CA ASP A 270 -6.93 -47.27 12.04
C ASP A 270 -7.57 -46.66 10.77
N GLU A 271 -7.37 -47.29 9.62
CA GLU A 271 -8.25 -47.18 8.45
C GLU A 271 -9.58 -47.90 8.72
N PRO A 272 -10.67 -47.46 8.08
CA PRO A 272 -11.60 -48.44 7.53
C PRO A 272 -11.83 -48.22 6.03
N ASP A 273 -11.59 -49.31 5.29
CA ASP A 273 -12.00 -49.54 3.91
C ASP A 273 -13.52 -49.71 3.77
N ALA A 274 -14.00 -49.27 2.60
CA ALA A 274 -15.06 -49.83 1.73
C ALA A 274 -16.48 -50.10 2.29
N ASP A 275 -17.49 -49.47 1.67
CA ASP A 275 -18.43 -50.17 0.78
C ASP A 275 -19.36 -49.18 0.03
N GLY A 276 -19.56 -49.43 -1.26
CA GLY A 276 -20.37 -48.62 -2.20
C GLY A 276 -21.90 -48.75 -2.00
N PRO A 277 -22.71 -48.23 -2.95
CA PRO A 277 -22.82 -48.95 -4.22
C PRO A 277 -22.92 -48.07 -5.48
N ASP A 278 -22.59 -48.73 -6.59
CA ASP A 278 -22.82 -48.37 -7.97
C ASP A 278 -24.27 -47.96 -8.27
N ALA A 279 -24.44 -46.89 -9.05
CA ALA A 279 -25.65 -46.64 -9.82
C ALA A 279 -25.28 -46.48 -11.30
N VAL A 280 -25.52 -47.55 -12.05
CA VAL A 280 -25.42 -47.65 -13.51
C VAL A 280 -26.76 -47.22 -14.13
N GLY A 281 -26.69 -46.21 -15.01
CA GLY A 281 -27.52 -46.02 -16.23
C GLY A 281 -28.95 -45.43 -16.08
N PRO A 282 -29.57 -44.96 -17.20
CA PRO A 282 -29.17 -45.15 -18.60
C PRO A 282 -29.03 -43.86 -19.45
N ASP A 283 -28.24 -43.98 -20.52
CA ASP A 283 -28.38 -43.16 -21.73
C ASP A 283 -29.68 -43.52 -22.46
N ALA A 284 -30.40 -42.51 -22.95
CA ALA A 284 -31.42 -42.68 -23.97
C ALA A 284 -31.48 -41.43 -24.85
N ASP A 285 -30.72 -41.52 -25.94
CA ASP A 285 -31.02 -40.88 -27.21
C ASP A 285 -32.39 -41.37 -27.74
N ALA A 286 -33.00 -40.57 -28.62
CA ALA A 286 -34.25 -40.80 -29.38
C ALA A 286 -35.60 -40.33 -28.78
N ALA A 287 -36.06 -39.17 -29.25
CA ALA A 287 -37.35 -38.98 -29.96
C ALA A 287 -37.52 -37.48 -30.29
N LEU A 288 -37.05 -37.00 -31.44
CA LEU A 288 -37.83 -36.82 -32.68
C LEU A 288 -39.22 -36.19 -32.53
N GLN A 289 -39.28 -34.98 -33.10
CA GLN A 289 -40.32 -34.47 -34.01
C GLN A 289 -41.58 -33.78 -33.48
N GLN A 290 -41.92 -32.76 -34.28
CA GLN A 290 -43.13 -31.94 -34.36
C GLN A 290 -43.10 -30.70 -33.46
N ALA A 291 -43.13 -29.46 -33.96
CA ALA A 291 -43.53 -28.91 -35.25
C ALA A 291 -42.72 -27.62 -35.50
N SER A 292 -42.26 -27.31 -36.73
CA SER A 292 -43.05 -26.60 -37.75
C SER A 292 -43.70 -25.36 -37.13
N THR A 293 -43.32 -24.12 -37.41
CA THR A 293 -43.13 -23.48 -38.72
C THR A 293 -42.50 -22.11 -38.48
N GLY A 294 -41.52 -21.70 -39.29
CA GLY A 294 -40.95 -20.36 -39.24
C GLY A 294 -39.87 -20.13 -40.29
N LEU A 295 -40.12 -20.63 -41.51
CA LEU A 295 -39.44 -20.20 -42.72
C LEU A 295 -39.79 -18.73 -42.95
N LEU A 296 -38.79 -17.84 -42.91
CA LEU A 296 -38.70 -16.66 -43.79
C LEU A 296 -37.21 -16.37 -44.00
N ASP A 297 -36.72 -16.95 -45.09
CA ASP A 297 -35.76 -16.44 -46.07
C ASP A 297 -34.78 -15.33 -45.61
N GLU A 298 -33.51 -15.70 -45.51
CA GLU A 298 -32.42 -14.79 -45.83
C GLU A 298 -32.07 -14.91 -47.32
N GLU A 299 -31.53 -13.81 -47.82
CA GLU A 299 -30.84 -13.65 -49.10
C GLU A 299 -31.73 -13.46 -50.33
N ASP A 300 -32.07 -12.19 -50.51
CA ASP A 300 -31.47 -11.50 -51.63
C ASP A 300 -30.72 -10.26 -51.09
N LEU A 301 -29.38 -10.36 -51.05
CA LEU A 301 -28.55 -9.21 -51.39
C LEU A 301 -28.50 -9.04 -52.93
N TYR A 302 -29.53 -9.51 -53.63
CA TYR A 302 -29.61 -9.86 -55.06
C TYR A 302 -28.24 -10.08 -55.73
N ASP A 303 -27.44 -11.00 -55.17
CA ASP A 303 -26.40 -11.84 -55.78
C ASP A 303 -25.61 -12.57 -54.67
#